data_AF-A0A2G9P246-F1
#
_entry.id   AF-A0A2G9P246-F1
#
_cell.length_a   1.000
_cell.length_b   1.000
_cell.length_c   1.000
_cell.angle_alpha   90.00
_cell.angle_beta   90.00
_cell.angle_gamma   90.00
#
_symmetry.space_group_name_H-M   'P 1'
#
loop_
_entity.id
_entity.type
_entity.pdbx_description
1 polymer ?
#
loop_
_entity_poly.entity_id
_entity_poly.type
_entity_poly.pdbx_seq_one_letter_code
_entity_poly.pdbx_strand_id
1 'polypeptide(L)'
;RFSVVGETVINLETRLGYAHKGIEKLAESMPIRDVVFLSERISGDESVANSVAFCQTVEKISQLTIPQKAEQIRLVFAELERIYNHFGTLSGILADIGFPYGASRLAILKEQMMQLNEELSGSRILFGISQIGGVKT
;
A
#
# COMPACT_ATOMS: atom_id res chain seq x y z
N ARG A 1 11.12 -20.13 12.30
CA ARG A 1 11.75 -20.84 13.42
C ARG A 1 13.14 -20.24 13.64
N PHE A 2 13.56 -20.03 14.87
CA PHE A 2 14.94 -19.62 15.15
C PHE A 2 15.59 -20.59 16.15
N SER A 3 16.91 -20.65 16.14
CA SER A 3 17.73 -21.45 17.06
C SER A 3 18.74 -20.53 17.75
N VAL A 4 18.95 -20.75 19.05
CA VAL A 4 19.75 -19.86 19.91
C VAL A 4 20.80 -20.64 20.69
N VAL A 5 21.91 -19.97 21.00
CA VAL A 5 22.89 -20.38 22.02
C VAL A 5 22.98 -19.26 23.05
N GLY A 6 22.44 -19.50 24.24
CA GLY A 6 22.18 -18.43 25.20
C GLY A 6 21.27 -17.37 24.59
N GLU A 7 21.74 -16.12 24.56
CA GLU A 7 21.03 -14.98 23.96
C GLU A 7 21.34 -14.79 22.46
N THR A 8 22.36 -15.48 21.92
CA THR A 8 22.77 -15.31 20.52
C THR A 8 21.92 -16.16 19.59
N VAL A 9 21.29 -15.53 18.59
CA VAL A 9 20.60 -16.23 17.51
C VAL A 9 21.64 -16.79 16.54
N ILE A 10 21.68 -18.12 16.38
CA ILE A 10 22.63 -18.81 15.48
C ILE A 10 22.00 -19.24 14.15
N ASN A 11 20.67 -19.32 14.10
CA ASN A 11 19.94 -19.64 12.87
C ASN A 11 18.53 -19.03 12.91
N LEU A 12 18.09 -18.49 11.78
CA LEU A 12 16.75 -17.97 11.57
C LEU A 12 16.20 -18.52 10.23
N GLU A 13 15.18 -19.36 10.32
CA GLU A 13 14.42 -19.89 9.18
C GLU A 13 13.06 -19.17 9.12
N THR A 14 12.85 -18.35 8.10
CA THR A 14 11.54 -17.73 7.82
C THR A 14 10.70 -18.65 6.95
N ARG A 15 9.44 -18.85 7.32
CA ARG A 15 8.45 -19.54 6.48
C ARG A 15 7.48 -18.50 5.97
N LEU A 16 7.40 -18.37 4.66
CA LEU A 16 6.53 -17.41 3.97
C LEU A 16 5.36 -18.15 3.31
N GLY A 17 4.42 -17.40 2.72
CA GLY A 17 3.31 -17.96 1.94
C GLY A 17 1.99 -18.13 2.70
N TYR A 18 1.93 -17.83 3.99
CA TYR A 18 0.68 -17.91 4.78
C TYR A 18 -0.40 -16.94 4.27
N ALA A 19 -0.02 -15.83 3.65
CA ALA A 19 -0.92 -14.86 3.02
C ALA A 19 -1.02 -15.04 1.49
N HIS A 20 -0.58 -16.18 0.95
CA HIS A 20 -0.66 -16.43 -0.50
C HIS A 20 -2.13 -16.52 -0.94
N LYS A 21 -2.51 -15.59 -1.82
CA LYS A 21 -3.88 -15.43 -2.33
C LYS A 21 -4.04 -15.86 -3.80
N GLY A 22 -2.97 -16.32 -4.46
CA GLY A 22 -3.00 -16.63 -5.89
C GLY A 22 -3.28 -15.43 -6.80
N ILE A 23 -2.90 -14.22 -6.38
CA ILE A 23 -3.26 -12.94 -7.05
C ILE A 23 -2.83 -12.94 -8.52
N GLU A 24 -1.60 -13.33 -8.82
CA GLU A 24 -1.08 -13.37 -10.19
C GLU A 24 -1.90 -14.30 -11.07
N LYS A 25 -2.23 -15.50 -10.55
CA LYS A 25 -3.03 -16.49 -11.27
C LYS A 25 -4.46 -16.01 -11.51
N LEU A 26 -5.05 -15.32 -10.53
CA LEU A 26 -6.37 -14.72 -10.68
C LEU A 26 -6.37 -13.64 -11.77
N ALA A 27 -5.33 -12.79 -11.79
CA ALA A 27 -5.20 -11.70 -12.76
C ALA A 27 -5.17 -12.18 -14.22
N GLU A 28 -4.61 -13.37 -14.50
CA GLU A 28 -4.60 -13.97 -15.85
C GLU A 28 -6.01 -14.16 -16.45
N SER A 29 -7.01 -14.36 -15.60
CA SER A 29 -8.40 -14.63 -16.01
C SER A 29 -9.30 -13.39 -16.01
N MET A 30 -8.80 -12.25 -15.52
CA MET A 30 -9.59 -11.04 -15.34
C MET A 30 -9.42 -10.07 -16.51
N PRO A 31 -10.47 -9.31 -16.86
CA PRO A 31 -10.33 -8.15 -17.73
C PRO A 31 -9.28 -7.19 -17.16
N ILE A 32 -8.42 -6.61 -18.01
CA ILE A 32 -7.30 -5.77 -17.56
C ILE A 32 -7.74 -4.56 -16.70
N ARG A 33 -8.94 -4.03 -16.95
CA ARG A 33 -9.53 -2.96 -16.14
C ARG A 33 -9.88 -3.43 -14.74
N ASP A 34 -10.31 -4.68 -14.60
CA ASP A 34 -10.67 -5.27 -13.31
C ASP A 34 -9.42 -5.62 -12.49
N VAL A 35 -8.31 -5.91 -13.17
CA VAL A 35 -7.00 -6.12 -12.52
C VAL A 35 -6.51 -4.88 -11.79
N VAL A 36 -6.93 -3.66 -12.17
CA VAL A 36 -6.64 -2.44 -11.40
C VAL A 36 -7.20 -2.57 -9.98
N PHE A 37 -8.46 -3.00 -9.83
CA PHE A 37 -9.05 -3.21 -8.51
C PHE A 37 -8.36 -4.33 -7.73
N LEU A 38 -7.89 -5.38 -8.42
CA LEU A 38 -7.10 -6.44 -7.80
C LEU A 38 -5.75 -5.91 -7.30
N SER A 39 -5.08 -5.06 -8.07
CA SER A 39 -3.76 -4.51 -7.73
C SER A 39 -3.79 -3.66 -6.46
N GLU A 40 -4.86 -2.89 -6.23
CA GLU A 40 -5.06 -2.14 -4.98
C GLU A 40 -5.17 -3.04 -3.75
N ARG A 41 -5.48 -4.34 -3.91
CA ARG A 41 -5.77 -5.29 -2.82
C ARG A 41 -4.66 -6.31 -2.61
N ILE A 42 -3.47 -6.04 -3.15
CA ILE A 42 -2.28 -6.87 -2.94
C ILE A 42 -1.88 -6.80 -1.46
N SER A 43 -1.72 -5.58 -0.94
CA SER A 43 -1.41 -5.22 0.44
C SER A 43 -2.44 -4.22 0.98
N GLY A 44 -2.60 -4.13 2.30
CA GLY A 44 -3.54 -3.22 2.96
C GLY A 44 -2.99 -1.81 3.18
N ASP A 45 -1.67 -1.63 3.05
CA ASP A 45 -1.00 -0.35 3.28
C ASP A 45 -0.65 0.34 1.95
N GLU A 46 -0.44 -0.38 0.85
CA GLU A 46 0.05 0.16 -0.45
C GLU A 46 -0.97 0.12 -1.60
N SER A 47 -2.21 0.59 -1.38
CA SER A 47 -3.28 0.57 -2.39
C SER A 47 -2.96 1.41 -3.64
N VAL A 48 -2.53 2.65 -3.44
CA VAL A 48 -2.20 3.63 -4.48
C VAL A 48 -0.92 3.23 -5.18
N ALA A 49 0.14 2.89 -4.45
CA ALA A 49 1.40 2.51 -5.07
C ALA A 49 1.24 1.31 -6.02
N ASN A 50 0.53 0.27 -5.58
CA ASN A 50 0.29 -0.91 -6.42
C ASN A 50 -0.56 -0.60 -7.65
N SER A 51 -1.63 0.19 -7.50
CA SER A 51 -2.50 0.54 -8.63
C SER A 51 -1.85 1.50 -9.62
N VAL A 52 -1.07 2.47 -9.13
CA VAL A 52 -0.27 3.36 -9.99
C VAL A 52 0.76 2.56 -10.76
N ALA A 53 1.50 1.66 -10.12
CA ALA A 53 2.49 0.82 -10.78
C ALA A 53 1.86 -0.06 -11.87
N PHE A 54 0.69 -0.65 -11.59
CA PHE A 54 -0.05 -1.43 -12.58
C PHE A 54 -0.51 -0.56 -13.76
N CYS A 55 -1.16 0.58 -13.48
CA CYS A 55 -1.66 1.48 -14.52
C CYS A 55 -0.52 2.01 -15.40
N GLN A 56 0.58 2.48 -14.80
CA GLN A 56 1.76 2.97 -15.52
C GLN A 56 2.38 1.89 -16.41
N THR A 57 2.39 0.63 -15.97
CA THR A 57 2.88 -0.49 -16.77
C THR A 57 2.01 -0.67 -18.02
N VAL A 58 0.69 -0.69 -17.87
CA VAL A 58 -0.26 -0.81 -18.99
C VAL A 58 -0.18 0.40 -19.93
N GLU A 59 -0.11 1.61 -19.38
CA GLU A 59 0.03 2.86 -20.13
C GLU A 59 1.32 2.88 -20.96
N LYS A 60 2.44 2.43 -20.37
CA LYS A 60 3.72 2.33 -21.06
C LYS A 60 3.71 1.30 -22.18
N ILE A 61 3.11 0.12 -21.96
CA ILE A 61 2.98 -0.93 -23.00
C ILE A 61 2.11 -0.45 -24.16
N SER A 62 1.06 0.32 -23.86
CA SER A 62 0.12 0.86 -24.85
C SER A 62 0.54 2.20 -25.46
N GLN A 63 1.70 2.74 -25.07
CA GLN A 63 2.18 4.07 -25.48
C GLN A 63 1.16 5.18 -25.24
N LEU A 64 0.39 5.06 -24.14
CA LEU A 64 -0.66 5.99 -23.78
C LEU A 64 -0.10 7.11 -22.89
N THR A 65 -0.26 8.36 -23.34
CA THR A 65 0.05 9.55 -22.52
C THR A 65 -1.18 9.95 -21.72
N ILE A 66 -1.01 10.15 -20.42
CA ILE A 66 -2.08 10.63 -19.54
C ILE A 66 -2.01 12.16 -19.36
N PRO A 67 -3.10 12.83 -18.96
CA PRO A 67 -3.06 14.25 -18.66
C PRO A 67 -2.12 14.56 -17.48
N GLN A 68 -1.33 15.64 -17.57
CA GLN A 68 -0.42 16.09 -16.50
C GLN A 68 -1.12 16.23 -15.13
N LYS A 69 -2.38 16.68 -15.13
CA LYS A 69 -3.20 16.77 -13.91
C LYS A 69 -3.42 15.40 -13.25
N ALA A 70 -3.59 14.34 -14.04
CA ALA A 70 -3.76 12.99 -13.51
C ALA A 70 -2.46 12.48 -12.87
N GLU A 71 -1.30 12.78 -13.46
CA GLU A 71 0.01 12.47 -12.85
C GLU A 71 0.18 13.16 -11.50
N GLN A 72 -0.15 14.45 -11.43
CA GLN A 72 -0.07 15.23 -10.19
C GLN A 72 -0.99 14.69 -9.10
N ILE A 73 -2.22 14.28 -9.45
CA ILE A 73 -3.16 13.69 -8.50
C ILE A 73 -2.64 12.34 -7.98
N ARG A 74 -2.17 11.46 -8.88
CA ARG A 74 -1.55 10.18 -8.48
C ARG A 74 -0.36 10.40 -7.55
N LEU A 75 0.48 11.39 -7.85
CA LEU A 75 1.60 11.76 -7.00
C LEU A 75 1.10 12.16 -5.60
N VAL A 76 0.19 13.12 -5.50
CA VAL A 76 -0.33 13.59 -4.20
C VAL A 76 -0.88 12.41 -3.37
N PHE A 77 -1.67 11.52 -3.95
CA PHE A 77 -2.21 10.37 -3.23
C PHE A 77 -1.13 9.34 -2.85
N ALA A 78 -0.11 9.11 -3.69
CA ALA A 78 1.01 8.25 -3.34
C ALA A 78 1.85 8.83 -2.18
N GLU A 79 1.99 10.15 -2.13
CA GLU A 79 2.67 10.85 -1.03
C GLU A 79 1.86 10.78 0.27
N LEU A 80 0.54 10.95 0.21
CA LEU A 80 -0.36 10.77 1.36
C LEU A 80 -0.28 9.34 1.90
N GLU A 81 -0.32 8.34 1.02
CA GLU A 81 -0.13 6.93 1.35
C GLU A 81 1.18 6.69 2.11
N ARG A 82 2.28 7.20 1.56
CA ARG A 82 3.60 7.02 2.18
C ARG A 82 3.66 7.64 3.57
N ILE A 83 3.10 8.83 3.77
CA ILE A 83 3.14 9.54 5.07
C ILE A 83 2.39 8.76 6.14
N TYR A 84 1.13 8.34 5.89
CA TYR A 84 0.37 7.65 6.93
C TYR A 84 0.94 6.25 7.22
N ASN A 85 1.53 5.59 6.23
CA ASN A 85 2.24 4.33 6.42
C ASN A 85 3.53 4.48 7.23
N HIS A 86 4.25 5.59 7.06
CA HIS A 86 5.40 5.89 7.93
C HIS A 86 4.99 6.11 9.38
N PHE A 87 3.88 6.79 9.65
CA PHE A 87 3.35 6.87 11.02
C PHE A 87 2.99 5.49 11.58
N GLY A 88 2.35 4.63 10.77
CA GLY A 88 2.05 3.26 11.16
C GLY A 88 3.30 2.44 11.48
N THR A 89 4.31 2.52 10.60
CA THR A 89 5.58 1.80 10.76
C THR A 89 6.30 2.23 12.04
N LEU A 90 6.44 3.55 12.25
CA LEU A 90 7.06 4.09 13.45
C LEU A 90 6.26 3.73 14.71
N SER A 91 4.92 3.74 14.64
CA SER A 91 4.05 3.31 15.75
C SER A 91 4.32 1.84 16.11
N GLY A 92 4.40 0.96 15.11
CA GLY A 92 4.73 -0.46 15.30
C GLY A 92 6.10 -0.66 15.96
N ILE A 93 7.13 0.01 15.47
CA ILE A 93 8.49 -0.06 16.05
C ILE A 93 8.47 0.36 17.53
N LEU A 94 7.76 1.44 17.87
CA LEU A 94 7.67 1.89 19.26
C LEU A 94 6.91 0.91 20.15
N ALA A 95 5.89 0.23 19.60
CA ALA A 95 5.19 -0.82 20.32
C ALA A 95 6.10 -2.03 20.59
N ASP A 96 6.89 -2.45 19.60
CA ASP A 96 7.79 -3.61 19.70
C ASP A 96 8.89 -3.43 20.75
N ILE A 97 9.35 -2.19 20.99
CA ILE A 97 10.33 -1.88 22.05
C ILE A 97 9.69 -1.60 23.42
N GLY A 98 8.37 -1.75 23.54
CA GLY A 98 7.65 -1.52 24.80
C GLY A 98 7.43 -0.06 25.16
N PHE A 99 7.35 0.86 24.18
CA PHE A 99 7.04 2.28 24.40
C PHE A 99 5.63 2.66 23.93
N PRO A 100 4.56 2.27 24.67
CA PRO A 100 3.17 2.42 24.22
C PRO A 100 2.71 3.88 24.11
N TYR A 101 3.27 4.79 24.92
CA TYR A 101 2.92 6.20 24.84
C TYR A 101 3.28 6.76 23.46
N GLY A 102 4.54 6.59 23.02
CA GLY A 102 4.98 7.04 21.70
C GLY A 102 4.22 6.36 20.57
N ALA A 103 3.99 5.05 20.67
CA ALA A 103 3.20 4.31 19.70
C ALA A 103 1.79 4.90 19.53
N SER A 104 1.10 5.22 20.64
CA SER A 104 -0.24 5.80 20.63
C SER A 104 -0.30 7.19 19.98
N ARG A 105 0.74 8.02 20.18
CA ARG A 105 0.82 9.35 19.56
C ARG A 105 0.90 9.28 18.04
N LEU A 106 1.69 8.34 17.52
CA LEU A 106 1.81 8.11 16.08
C LEU A 106 0.56 7.46 15.50
N ALA A 107 -0.10 6.56 16.23
CA ALA A 107 -1.36 5.97 15.82
C ALA A 107 -2.46 7.03 15.65
N ILE A 108 -2.53 8.03 16.53
CA ILE A 108 -3.44 9.18 16.39
C ILE A 108 -3.14 9.97 15.11
N LEU A 109 -1.86 10.21 14.78
CA LEU A 109 -1.50 10.89 13.54
C LEU A 109 -1.84 10.07 12.29
N LYS A 110 -1.61 8.75 12.31
CA LYS A 110 -2.07 7.84 11.24
C LYS A 110 -3.58 7.94 11.06
N GLU A 111 -4.34 7.92 12.15
CA GLU A 111 -5.80 8.04 12.13
C GLU A 111 -6.27 9.37 11.52
N GLN A 112 -5.67 10.50 11.92
CA GLN A 112 -5.99 11.81 11.34
C GLN A 112 -5.73 11.87 9.83
N MET A 113 -4.64 11.26 9.36
CA MET A 113 -4.36 11.15 7.93
C MET A 113 -5.37 10.25 7.21
N MET A 114 -5.79 9.13 7.83
CA MET A 114 -6.80 8.24 7.25
C MET A 114 -8.20 8.90 7.18
N GLN A 115 -8.53 9.78 8.14
CA GLN A 115 -9.74 10.61 8.08
C GLN A 115 -9.66 11.62 6.93
N LEU A 116 -8.52 12.30 6.77
CA LEU A 116 -8.30 13.18 5.61
C LEU A 116 -8.41 12.42 4.28
N ASN A 117 -7.85 11.21 4.21
CA ASN A 117 -7.97 10.36 3.02
C ASN A 117 -9.44 10.03 2.69
N GLU A 118 -10.25 9.74 3.71
CA GLU A 118 -11.68 9.48 3.57
C GLU A 118 -12.43 10.73 3.07
N GLU A 119 -12.13 11.90 3.60
CA GLU A 119 -12.72 13.16 3.13
C GLU A 119 -12.36 13.46 1.66
N LEU A 120 -11.14 13.15 1.23
CA LEU A 120 -10.65 13.44 -0.11
C LEU A 120 -11.07 12.40 -1.16
N SER A 121 -11.24 11.14 -0.78
CA SER A 121 -11.39 10.02 -1.73
C SER A 121 -12.57 9.09 -1.44
N GLY A 122 -13.25 9.24 -0.30
CA GLY A 122 -14.23 8.28 0.19
C GLY A 122 -13.61 6.97 0.70
N SER A 123 -12.27 6.86 0.75
CA SER A 123 -11.56 5.69 1.23
C SER A 123 -10.45 6.04 2.22
N ARG A 124 -10.49 5.43 3.40
CA ARG A 124 -9.46 5.62 4.43
C ARG A 124 -8.07 5.11 4.01
N ILE A 125 -8.04 4.10 3.14
CA ILE A 125 -6.83 3.47 2.59
C ILE A 125 -6.70 3.68 1.07
N LEU A 126 -7.34 4.74 0.55
CA LEU A 126 -7.13 5.27 -0.79
C LEU A 126 -7.39 4.27 -1.93
N PHE A 127 -8.45 3.48 -1.83
CA PHE A 127 -8.93 2.67 -2.95
C PHE A 127 -9.57 3.52 -4.04
N GLY A 128 -9.44 3.07 -5.29
CA GLY A 128 -10.16 3.62 -6.43
C GLY A 128 -9.63 4.96 -6.91
N ILE A 129 -8.39 5.34 -6.56
CA ILE A 129 -7.76 6.58 -7.04
C ILE A 129 -7.34 6.46 -8.51
N SER A 130 -6.69 5.35 -8.87
CA SER A 130 -6.06 5.17 -10.17
C SER A 130 -6.95 4.37 -11.13
N GLN A 131 -6.89 4.74 -12.40
CA GLN A 131 -7.43 3.93 -13.49
C GLN A 131 -6.49 3.99 -14.69
N ILE A 132 -6.51 2.97 -15.56
CA ILE A 132 -5.74 3.01 -16.80
C ILE A 132 -6.16 4.25 -17.60
N GLY A 133 -5.22 5.13 -17.91
CA GLY A 133 -5.47 6.40 -18.60
C GLY A 133 -5.60 7.63 -17.70
N GLY A 134 -5.46 7.49 -16.36
CA GLY A 134 -5.42 8.62 -15.44
C GLY A 134 -5.93 8.31 -14.03
N VAL A 135 -6.85 9.13 -13.54
CA VAL A 135 -7.46 8.97 -12.21
C VAL A 135 -8.96 8.78 -12.34
N LYS A 136 -9.55 8.06 -11.40
CA LYS A 136 -11.00 7.89 -11.34
C LYS A 136 -11.63 9.23 -10.92
N THR A 137 -12.75 9.58 -11.57
CA THR A 137 -13.50 10.82 -11.26
C THR A 137 -14.64 10.52 -10.32
#